data_AF-A0A1X0NG17-F1
#
_entry.id   AF-A0A1X0NG17-F1
#
_cell.length_a   1.000
_cell.length_b   1.000
_cell.length_c   1.000
_cell.angle_alpha   90.00
_cell.angle_beta   90.00
_cell.angle_gamma   90.00
#
_symmetry.space_group_name_H-M   'P 1'
#
loop_
_entity.id
_entity.type
_entity.pdbx_description
1 polymer ?
#
loop_
_entity_poly.entity_id
_entity_poly.type
_entity_poly.pdbx_seq_one_letter_code
_entity_poly.pdbx_strand_id
1 'polypeptide(L)'
;MVHLTLEPTKWADAIESSPESLFSHESAKNVETVLSKASTRRHQKALLKAVEPFMEKMIEDPVGISILISLVSYGTIATVDAVTGVVLHSCDKILKSQSSPGKTCDGPLGTLLERIVYREDCTEENRMNLVTALKTLDHSLLMGNSVLLLAVARLIIIDRDFALSICSDPNAKKSFLQLASSGSKKKVVLSFCEFLLAGLESKDLQLIDLCSSFVFTALSDLFAVNSNMRPSKEITLLLASHGNNFVLQEMTKAMLSWSDICDRAKTEDYAKILAFLLARLHDANDGIRLIKKLFKTQNDVDEKLASRKVSHLQLLAAVAEKPVYVEALTKALGNSQEKKLIGAVARYRNATKPRALATKEVLLQRLEKIRTDSGINNKTSNTLKRGRE
;
A
#
# COMPACT_ATOMS: atom_id res chain seq x y z
N MET A 1 13.34 10.00 33.10
CA MET A 1 12.21 10.50 32.29
C MET A 1 11.05 9.57 32.52
N VAL A 2 9.92 10.05 33.06
CA VAL A 2 8.75 9.21 33.38
C VAL A 2 8.02 8.89 32.08
N HIS A 3 7.69 7.61 31.87
CA HIS A 3 6.95 7.14 30.70
C HIS A 3 5.83 6.19 31.14
N LEU A 4 4.80 6.07 30.31
CA LEU A 4 3.72 5.11 30.52
C LEU A 4 4.27 3.71 30.27
N THR A 5 4.19 2.85 31.28
CA THR A 5 4.70 1.47 31.22
C THR A 5 3.76 0.57 30.42
N LEU A 6 4.09 -0.71 30.27
CA LEU A 6 3.18 -1.71 29.70
C LEU A 6 2.08 -2.16 30.68
N GLU A 7 2.04 -1.60 31.90
CA GLU A 7 1.04 -1.92 32.93
C GLU A 7 -0.06 -0.85 32.96
N PRO A 8 -1.19 -1.05 32.25
CA PRO A 8 -2.21 -0.01 32.06
C PRO A 8 -2.95 0.40 33.35
N THR A 9 -2.83 -0.37 34.42
CA THR A 9 -3.40 -0.03 35.73
C THR A 9 -2.67 1.13 36.41
N LYS A 10 -1.43 1.44 36.02
CA LYS A 10 -0.61 2.51 36.60
C LYS A 10 -0.62 3.80 35.79
N TRP A 11 -1.28 3.82 34.64
CA TRP A 11 -1.22 4.96 33.73
C TRP A 11 -1.84 6.23 34.31
N ALA A 12 -2.98 6.13 34.99
CA ALA A 12 -3.63 7.31 35.57
C ALA A 12 -2.71 8.01 36.58
N ASP A 13 -2.19 7.26 37.56
CA ASP A 13 -1.28 7.79 38.57
C ASP A 13 0.02 8.36 37.96
N ALA A 14 0.55 7.71 36.92
CA ALA A 14 1.74 8.18 36.21
C ALA A 14 1.49 9.49 35.44
N ILE A 15 0.32 9.64 34.82
CA ILE A 15 -0.07 10.88 34.11
C ILE A 15 -0.31 12.00 35.11
N GLU A 16 -1.01 11.72 36.21
CA GLU A 16 -1.27 12.68 37.27
C GLU A 16 0.03 13.19 37.90
N SER A 17 0.98 12.28 38.15
CA SER A 17 2.28 12.63 38.76
C SER A 17 3.25 13.29 37.77
N SER A 18 3.17 12.96 36.48
CA SER A 18 4.02 13.54 35.43
C SER A 18 3.29 13.56 34.08
N PRO A 19 2.59 14.66 33.78
CA PRO A 19 1.91 14.86 32.50
C PRO A 19 2.85 14.82 31.29
N GLU A 20 4.16 15.07 31.50
CA GLU A 20 5.20 14.98 30.46
C GLU A 20 5.28 13.58 29.84
N SER A 21 4.83 12.55 30.58
CA SER A 21 4.78 11.18 30.09
C SER A 21 3.91 11.03 28.83
N LEU A 22 2.92 11.91 28.60
CA LEU A 22 2.07 11.92 27.40
C LEU A 22 2.79 12.36 26.12
N PHE A 23 3.97 12.94 26.25
CA PHE A 23 4.77 13.46 25.14
C PHE A 23 6.05 12.63 24.92
N SER A 24 6.13 11.44 25.52
CA SER A 24 7.24 10.49 25.34
C SER A 24 6.95 9.45 24.25
N HIS A 25 7.90 9.27 23.32
CA HIS A 25 7.80 8.26 22.27
C HIS A 25 7.61 6.84 22.82
N GLU A 26 8.23 6.54 23.97
CA GLU A 26 8.09 5.25 24.64
C GLU A 26 6.67 5.05 25.17
N SER A 27 6.06 6.10 25.73
CA SER A 27 4.66 6.06 26.15
C SER A 27 3.72 5.81 24.98
N ALA A 28 3.89 6.51 23.86
CA ALA A 28 3.05 6.31 22.67
C ALA A 28 3.13 4.86 22.17
N LYS A 29 4.34 4.30 22.09
CA LYS A 29 4.56 2.89 21.71
C LYS A 29 3.93 1.90 22.69
N ASN A 30 4.08 2.15 24.00
CA ASN A 30 3.54 1.26 25.02
C ASN A 30 2.01 1.30 25.04
N VAL A 31 1.40 2.48 24.89
CA VAL A 31 -0.05 2.64 24.75
C VAL A 31 -0.55 1.87 23.53
N GLU A 32 0.05 2.07 22.35
CA GLU A 32 -0.33 1.33 21.13
C GLU A 32 -0.22 -0.19 21.36
N THR A 33 0.88 -0.65 21.94
CA THR A 33 1.14 -2.08 22.19
C THR A 33 0.09 -2.70 23.12
N VAL A 34 -0.29 -1.99 24.18
CA VAL A 34 -1.25 -2.48 25.16
C VAL A 34 -2.67 -2.41 24.59
N LEU A 35 -3.07 -1.28 23.99
CA LEU A 35 -4.43 -1.11 23.48
C LEU A 35 -4.74 -2.02 22.28
N SER A 36 -3.78 -2.26 21.40
CA SER A 36 -3.94 -3.17 20.26
C SER A 36 -4.15 -4.64 20.66
N LYS A 37 -3.74 -5.02 21.88
CA LYS A 37 -3.87 -6.39 22.43
C LYS A 37 -4.93 -6.51 23.51
N ALA A 38 -5.54 -5.41 23.92
CA ALA A 38 -6.49 -5.39 25.01
C ALA A 38 -7.78 -6.14 24.60
N SER A 39 -8.10 -7.20 25.33
CA SER A 39 -9.35 -7.95 25.16
C SER A 39 -10.56 -7.24 25.79
N THR A 40 -10.33 -6.23 26.64
CA THR A 40 -11.39 -5.48 27.31
C THR A 40 -11.23 -3.97 27.10
N ARG A 41 -12.37 -3.27 27.10
CA ARG A 41 -12.42 -1.81 26.93
C ARG A 41 -12.07 -1.02 28.20
N ARG A 42 -11.70 -1.69 29.29
CA ARG A 42 -11.44 -1.06 30.61
C ARG A 42 -10.26 -0.10 30.55
N HIS A 43 -9.15 -0.55 29.98
CA HIS A 43 -7.92 0.25 29.90
C HIS A 43 -8.09 1.48 29.00
N GLN A 44 -8.88 1.34 27.93
CA GLN A 44 -9.21 2.44 27.02
C GLN A 44 -9.98 3.55 27.74
N LYS A 45 -11.04 3.18 28.48
CA LYS A 45 -11.85 4.14 29.26
C LYS A 45 -11.03 4.81 30.37
N ALA A 46 -10.19 4.05 31.06
CA ALA A 46 -9.34 4.58 32.12
C ALA A 46 -8.30 5.56 31.56
N LEU A 47 -7.65 5.22 30.44
CA LEU A 47 -6.69 6.10 29.79
C LEU A 47 -7.38 7.38 29.29
N LEU A 48 -8.54 7.27 28.62
CA LEU A 48 -9.29 8.45 28.16
C LEU A 48 -9.54 9.44 29.31
N LYS A 49 -10.07 8.95 30.44
CA LYS A 49 -10.34 9.79 31.61
C LYS A 49 -9.06 10.47 32.13
N ALA A 50 -7.93 9.78 32.10
CA ALA A 50 -6.66 10.34 32.57
C ALA A 50 -6.06 11.38 31.62
N VAL A 51 -6.26 11.23 30.30
CA VAL A 51 -5.71 12.16 29.30
C VAL A 51 -6.63 13.33 28.99
N GLU A 52 -7.92 13.24 29.32
CA GLU A 52 -8.95 14.23 28.98
C GLU A 52 -8.55 15.69 29.30
N PRO A 53 -7.96 16.01 30.47
CA PRO A 53 -7.53 17.38 30.78
C PRO A 53 -6.36 17.90 29.94
N PHE A 54 -5.66 17.02 29.23
CA PHE A 54 -4.43 17.32 28.49
C PHE A 54 -4.61 17.24 26.97
N MET A 55 -5.76 16.80 26.48
CA MET A 55 -5.98 16.51 25.06
C MET A 55 -5.74 17.72 24.15
N GLU A 56 -6.11 18.93 24.58
CA GLU A 56 -5.85 20.18 23.84
C GLU A 56 -4.35 20.40 23.63
N LYS A 57 -3.53 20.13 24.65
CA LYS A 57 -2.07 20.21 24.51
C LYS A 57 -1.50 19.05 23.68
N MET A 58 -2.10 17.87 23.79
CA MET A 58 -1.69 16.69 23.03
C MET A 58 -1.91 16.85 21.52
N ILE A 59 -2.93 17.58 21.08
CA ILE A 59 -3.19 17.82 19.65
C ILE A 59 -2.15 18.74 19.00
N GLU A 60 -1.38 19.46 19.79
CA GLU A 60 -0.30 20.34 19.34
C GLU A 60 1.06 19.64 19.27
N ASP A 61 1.16 18.39 19.75
CA ASP A 61 2.41 17.62 19.82
C ASP A 61 2.31 16.31 19.03
N PRO A 62 3.32 15.94 18.20
CA PRO A 62 3.25 14.75 17.35
C PRO A 62 3.16 13.43 18.15
N VAL A 63 3.76 13.38 19.34
CA VAL A 63 3.73 12.21 20.22
C VAL A 63 2.41 12.13 20.98
N GLY A 64 1.93 13.28 21.47
CA GLY A 64 0.59 13.43 22.02
C GLY A 64 -0.48 12.92 21.03
N ILE A 65 -0.43 13.40 19.78
CA ILE A 65 -1.31 12.92 18.70
C ILE A 65 -1.20 11.40 18.50
N SER A 66 -0.01 10.80 18.63
CA SER A 66 0.17 9.35 18.47
C SER A 66 -0.57 8.53 19.54
N ILE A 67 -0.66 9.05 20.77
CA ILE A 67 -1.50 8.47 21.81
C ILE A 67 -2.98 8.64 21.47
N LEU A 68 -3.40 9.82 20.99
CA LEU A 68 -4.78 10.06 20.54
C LEU A 68 -5.18 9.13 19.38
N ILE A 69 -4.29 8.89 18.42
CA ILE A 69 -4.49 7.92 17.32
C ILE A 69 -4.77 6.53 17.88
N SER A 70 -4.02 6.10 18.89
CA SER A 70 -4.21 4.79 19.53
C SER A 70 -5.57 4.71 20.25
N LEU A 71 -5.95 5.79 20.94
CA LEU A 71 -7.27 5.91 21.58
C LEU A 71 -8.42 5.86 20.56
N VAL A 72 -8.31 6.55 19.42
CA VAL A 72 -9.34 6.50 18.36
C VAL A 72 -9.35 5.13 17.68
N SER A 73 -8.19 4.52 17.44
CA SER A 73 -8.08 3.25 16.72
C SER A 73 -8.66 2.08 17.50
N TYR A 74 -8.44 2.04 18.82
CA TYR A 74 -8.80 0.89 19.66
C TYR A 74 -9.89 1.19 20.69
N GLY A 75 -10.19 2.46 20.95
CA GLY A 75 -11.14 2.90 21.98
C GLY A 75 -12.61 2.70 21.63
N THR A 76 -13.48 3.12 22.55
CA THR A 76 -14.93 3.03 22.39
C THR A 76 -15.47 4.15 21.50
N ILE A 77 -16.74 4.08 21.09
CA ILE A 77 -17.40 5.18 20.38
C ILE A 77 -17.32 6.51 21.16
N ALA A 78 -17.48 6.47 22.50
CA ALA A 78 -17.31 7.64 23.36
C ALA A 78 -15.87 8.18 23.36
N THR A 79 -14.87 7.32 23.24
CA THR A 79 -13.47 7.75 23.08
C THR A 79 -13.26 8.48 21.76
N VAL A 80 -13.79 7.93 20.67
CA VAL A 80 -13.72 8.56 19.35
C VAL A 80 -14.38 9.92 19.37
N ASP A 81 -15.58 10.02 19.94
CA ASP A 81 -16.34 11.26 19.99
C ASP A 81 -15.66 12.35 20.84
N ALA A 82 -15.17 11.99 22.03
CA ALA A 82 -14.45 12.92 22.90
C ALA A 82 -13.18 13.48 22.24
N VAL A 83 -12.35 12.63 21.61
CA VAL A 83 -11.17 13.08 20.87
C VAL A 83 -11.58 13.94 19.67
N THR A 84 -12.68 13.60 18.99
CA THR A 84 -13.19 14.37 17.85
C THR A 84 -13.66 15.76 18.28
N GLY A 85 -14.32 15.89 19.43
CA GLY A 85 -14.72 17.18 19.99
C GLY A 85 -13.51 18.11 20.20
N VAL A 86 -12.41 17.57 20.75
CA VAL A 86 -11.16 18.34 20.91
C VAL A 86 -10.57 18.76 19.56
N VAL A 87 -10.58 17.88 18.56
CA VAL A 87 -10.12 18.19 17.20
C VAL A 87 -10.95 19.30 16.56
N LEU A 88 -12.29 19.21 16.65
CA LEU A 88 -13.19 20.24 16.11
C LEU A 88 -12.92 21.60 16.77
N HIS A 89 -12.75 21.62 18.09
CA HIS A 89 -12.49 22.86 18.83
C HIS A 89 -11.10 23.43 18.53
N SER A 90 -10.06 22.62 18.72
CA SER A 90 -8.65 23.06 18.70
C SER A 90 -8.09 23.22 17.29
N CYS A 91 -8.64 22.50 16.30
CA CYS A 91 -8.14 22.49 14.93
C CYS A 91 -9.09 23.15 13.93
N ASP A 92 -10.11 23.91 14.35
CA ASP A 92 -11.10 24.54 13.45
C ASP A 92 -10.47 25.27 12.25
N LYS A 93 -9.46 26.11 12.51
CA LYS A 93 -8.74 26.84 11.46
C LYS A 93 -7.95 25.92 10.53
N ILE A 94 -7.40 24.82 11.03
CA ILE A 94 -6.66 23.83 10.23
C ILE A 94 -7.65 23.06 9.34
N LEU A 95 -8.78 22.64 9.90
CA LEU A 95 -9.84 21.93 9.18
C LEU A 95 -10.40 22.79 8.05
N LYS A 96 -10.58 24.09 8.29
CA LYS A 96 -10.99 25.07 7.27
C LYS A 96 -9.86 25.51 6.32
N SER A 97 -8.67 24.93 6.44
CA SER A 97 -7.48 25.30 5.66
C SER A 97 -7.09 26.79 5.76
N GLN A 98 -7.45 27.43 6.87
CA GLN A 98 -7.11 28.83 7.19
C GLN A 98 -5.80 28.95 7.98
N SER A 99 -5.31 27.83 8.54
CA SER A 99 -3.98 27.71 9.14
C SER A 99 -3.36 26.37 8.80
N SER A 100 -2.04 26.26 8.98
CA SER A 100 -1.32 24.99 8.90
C SER A 100 -0.93 24.53 10.29
N PRO A 101 -0.93 23.21 10.58
CA PRO A 101 -0.34 22.71 11.81
C PRO A 101 1.16 23.00 11.84
N GLY A 102 1.77 22.88 13.03
CA GLY A 102 3.23 22.80 13.13
C GLY A 102 3.78 21.70 12.21
N LYS A 103 4.94 21.94 11.59
CA LYS A 103 5.51 21.02 10.56
C LYS A 103 5.63 19.57 11.03
N THR A 104 5.89 19.35 12.32
CA THR A 104 6.00 18.03 12.95
C THR A 104 4.65 17.33 13.15
N CYS A 105 3.55 18.10 13.22
CA CYS A 105 2.20 17.60 13.50
C CYS A 105 1.37 17.33 12.23
N ASP A 106 1.79 17.82 11.06
CA ASP A 106 1.09 17.60 9.77
C ASP A 106 0.75 16.12 9.50
N GLY A 107 1.74 15.23 9.61
CA GLY A 107 1.55 13.79 9.40
C GLY A 107 0.69 13.11 10.47
N PRO A 108 1.03 13.24 11.77
CA PRO A 108 0.23 12.68 12.85
C PRO A 108 -1.22 13.17 12.83
N LEU A 109 -1.46 14.48 12.64
CA LEU A 109 -2.81 15.02 12.60
C LEU A 109 -3.61 14.47 11.42
N GLY A 110 -3.00 14.35 10.24
CA GLY A 110 -3.66 13.71 9.10
C GLY A 110 -4.01 12.24 9.34
N THR A 111 -3.18 11.52 10.11
CA THR A 111 -3.47 10.14 10.52
C THR A 111 -4.61 10.09 11.54
N LEU A 112 -4.66 11.03 12.48
CA LEU A 112 -5.75 11.11 13.45
C LEU A 112 -7.09 11.37 12.78
N LEU A 113 -7.14 12.33 11.84
CA LEU A 113 -8.35 12.63 11.07
C LEU A 113 -8.82 11.41 10.26
N GLU A 114 -7.87 10.72 9.60
CA GLU A 114 -8.15 9.46 8.90
C GLU A 114 -8.80 8.43 9.82
N ARG A 115 -8.25 8.26 11.03
CA ARG A 115 -8.78 7.29 12.00
C ARG A 115 -10.15 7.66 12.54
N ILE A 116 -10.43 8.94 12.74
CA ILE A 116 -11.76 9.40 13.16
C ILE A 116 -12.79 9.09 12.07
N VAL A 117 -12.46 9.39 10.80
CA VAL A 117 -13.37 9.09 9.68
C VAL A 117 -13.59 7.58 9.53
N TYR A 118 -12.52 6.78 9.63
CA TYR A 118 -12.56 5.31 9.53
C TYR A 118 -13.48 4.64 10.56
N ARG A 119 -13.71 5.25 11.73
CA ARG A 119 -14.58 4.70 12.80
C ARG A 119 -16.06 4.85 12.50
N GLU A 120 -16.53 4.22 11.42
CA GLU A 120 -17.93 4.21 10.96
C GLU A 120 -18.95 3.78 12.01
N ASP A 121 -18.51 2.96 12.97
CA ASP A 121 -19.31 2.50 14.10
C ASP A 121 -19.68 3.62 15.10
N CYS A 122 -18.97 4.75 15.09
CA CYS A 122 -19.25 5.89 15.97
C CYS A 122 -20.25 6.84 15.30
N THR A 123 -21.52 6.84 15.72
CA THR A 123 -22.57 7.73 15.17
C THR A 123 -22.82 8.97 16.02
N GLU A 124 -21.91 9.24 16.95
CA GLU A 124 -22.00 10.36 17.89
C GLU A 124 -21.81 11.73 17.22
N GLU A 125 -22.30 12.77 17.88
CA GLU A 125 -22.45 14.11 17.33
C GLU A 125 -21.14 14.71 16.81
N ASN A 126 -20.03 14.64 17.56
CA ASN A 126 -18.78 15.29 17.15
C ASN A 126 -18.20 14.62 15.90
N ARG A 127 -18.25 13.28 15.80
CA ARG A 127 -17.81 12.60 14.57
C ARG A 127 -18.67 12.99 13.38
N MET A 128 -20.00 12.99 13.54
CA MET A 128 -20.91 13.35 12.45
C MET A 128 -20.71 14.82 12.01
N ASN A 129 -20.47 15.72 12.96
CA ASN A 129 -20.15 17.12 12.67
C ASN A 129 -18.82 17.26 11.91
N LEU A 130 -17.77 16.52 12.29
CA LEU A 130 -16.50 16.51 11.55
C LEU A 130 -16.69 16.01 10.12
N VAL A 131 -17.37 14.87 9.95
CA VAL A 131 -17.63 14.30 8.62
C VAL A 131 -18.43 15.27 7.75
N THR A 132 -19.45 15.91 8.31
CA THR A 132 -20.25 16.92 7.62
C THR A 132 -19.40 18.12 7.24
N ALA A 133 -18.60 18.66 8.17
CA ALA A 133 -17.70 19.77 7.90
C ALA A 133 -16.74 19.46 6.74
N LEU A 134 -16.10 18.29 6.76
CA LEU A 134 -15.21 17.85 5.67
C LEU A 134 -15.93 17.77 4.32
N LYS A 135 -17.15 17.23 4.27
CA LYS A 135 -17.93 17.13 3.02
C LYS A 135 -18.39 18.49 2.46
N THR A 136 -18.50 19.50 3.32
CA THR A 136 -18.90 20.87 2.91
C THR A 136 -17.73 21.74 2.43
N LEU A 137 -16.49 21.31 2.63
CA LEU A 137 -15.32 22.04 2.16
C LEU A 137 -15.16 21.94 0.64
N ASP A 138 -14.60 22.99 0.05
CA ASP A 138 -14.25 22.99 -1.37
C ASP A 138 -13.27 21.87 -1.70
N HIS A 139 -13.53 21.15 -2.80
CA HIS A 139 -12.73 19.98 -3.18
C HIS A 139 -11.27 20.32 -3.46
N SER A 140 -10.98 21.55 -3.92
CA SER A 140 -9.60 22.00 -4.14
C SER A 140 -8.82 22.08 -2.82
N LEU A 141 -9.47 22.54 -1.75
CA LEU A 141 -8.88 22.57 -0.40
C LEU A 141 -8.66 21.16 0.14
N LEU A 142 -9.65 20.28 -0.02
CA LEU A 142 -9.58 18.89 0.43
C LEU A 142 -8.42 18.13 -0.22
N MET A 143 -8.23 18.30 -1.53
CA MET A 143 -7.19 17.61 -2.29
C MET A 143 -5.82 18.32 -2.28
N GLY A 144 -5.80 19.61 -1.97
CA GLY A 144 -4.59 20.43 -1.87
C GLY A 144 -3.94 20.41 -0.47
N ASN A 145 -4.65 19.92 0.55
CA ASN A 145 -4.17 19.93 1.94
C ASN A 145 -3.72 18.54 2.41
N SER A 146 -2.43 18.41 2.75
CA SER A 146 -1.84 17.15 3.22
C SER A 146 -2.46 16.59 4.49
N VAL A 147 -2.94 17.45 5.40
CA VAL A 147 -3.58 17.01 6.66
C VAL A 147 -4.91 16.33 6.35
N LEU A 148 -5.67 16.86 5.39
CA LEU A 148 -7.02 16.38 5.09
C LEU A 148 -7.02 15.17 4.16
N LEU A 149 -5.96 15.00 3.36
CA LEU A 149 -5.92 14.05 2.26
C LEU A 149 -6.27 12.61 2.66
N LEU A 150 -5.76 12.11 3.79
CA LEU A 150 -6.03 10.73 4.23
C LEU A 150 -7.46 10.54 4.75
N ALA A 151 -8.02 11.56 5.42
CA ALA A 151 -9.43 11.56 5.82
C ALA A 151 -10.35 11.59 4.59
N VAL A 152 -9.99 12.36 3.57
CA VAL A 152 -10.69 12.41 2.28
C VAL A 152 -10.67 11.06 1.59
N ALA A 153 -9.53 10.35 1.57
CA ALA A 153 -9.48 8.98 1.04
C ALA A 153 -10.48 8.06 1.74
N ARG A 154 -10.63 8.16 3.07
CA ARG A 154 -11.63 7.38 3.80
C ARG A 154 -13.05 7.79 3.45
N LEU A 155 -13.34 9.08 3.33
CA LEU A 155 -14.65 9.55 2.90
C LEU A 155 -15.04 9.03 1.50
N ILE A 156 -14.10 9.02 0.55
CA ILE A 156 -14.30 8.44 -0.79
C ILE A 156 -14.66 6.96 -0.69
N ILE A 157 -14.06 6.22 0.25
CA ILE A 157 -14.31 4.78 0.40
C ILE A 157 -15.70 4.50 0.97
N ILE A 158 -16.19 5.34 1.89
CA ILE A 158 -17.42 5.07 2.66
C ILE A 158 -18.65 5.83 2.13
N ASP A 159 -18.46 6.89 1.34
CA ASP A 159 -19.54 7.69 0.77
C ASP A 159 -19.37 7.82 -0.76
N ARG A 160 -20.25 7.14 -1.48
CA ARG A 160 -20.25 7.07 -2.94
C ARG A 160 -20.63 8.38 -3.61
N ASP A 161 -21.55 9.15 -3.04
CA ASP A 161 -21.97 10.43 -3.62
C ASP A 161 -20.84 11.45 -3.48
N PHE A 162 -20.20 11.47 -2.32
CA PHE A 162 -18.99 12.25 -2.10
C PHE A 162 -17.85 11.82 -3.05
N ALA A 163 -17.63 10.53 -3.22
CA ALA A 163 -16.63 9.99 -4.15
C ALA A 163 -16.87 10.47 -5.58
N LEU A 164 -18.10 10.33 -6.08
CA LEU A 164 -18.47 10.78 -7.43
C LEU A 164 -18.26 12.29 -7.60
N SER A 165 -18.65 13.07 -6.60
CA SER A 165 -18.50 14.52 -6.58
C SER A 165 -17.02 14.93 -6.66
N ILE A 166 -16.17 14.44 -5.75
CA ILE A 166 -14.77 14.87 -5.65
C ILE A 166 -13.89 14.31 -6.77
N CYS A 167 -14.09 13.05 -7.19
CA CYS A 167 -13.28 12.42 -8.24
C CYS A 167 -13.59 12.97 -9.64
N SER A 168 -14.76 13.55 -9.84
CA SER A 168 -15.14 14.18 -11.11
C SER A 168 -14.65 15.63 -11.22
N ASP A 169 -14.36 16.29 -10.10
CA ASP A 169 -14.01 17.71 -10.03
C ASP A 169 -12.62 18.01 -10.65
N PRO A 170 -12.54 18.89 -11.68
CA PRO A 170 -11.27 19.32 -12.27
C PRO A 170 -10.34 20.09 -11.31
N ASN A 171 -10.88 20.90 -10.40
CA ASN A 171 -10.11 21.66 -9.42
C ASN A 171 -9.49 20.74 -8.36
N ALA A 172 -10.21 19.68 -7.98
CA ALA A 172 -9.70 18.63 -7.11
C ALA A 172 -8.47 17.94 -7.74
N LYS A 173 -8.57 17.58 -9.03
CA LYS A 173 -7.46 16.97 -9.81
C LYS A 173 -6.25 17.89 -9.89
N LYS A 174 -6.46 19.17 -10.20
CA LYS A 174 -5.38 20.17 -10.28
C LYS A 174 -4.66 20.34 -8.93
N SER A 175 -5.42 20.42 -7.84
CA SER A 175 -4.87 20.59 -6.48
C SER A 175 -4.11 19.35 -6.04
N PHE A 176 -4.64 18.16 -6.34
CA PHE A 176 -3.95 16.90 -6.10
C PHE A 176 -2.63 16.80 -6.87
N LEU A 177 -2.59 17.21 -8.14
CA LEU A 177 -1.36 17.22 -8.94
C LEU A 177 -0.29 18.14 -8.35
N GLN A 178 -0.68 19.34 -7.89
CA GLN A 178 0.23 20.26 -7.22
C GLN A 178 0.81 19.65 -5.96
N LEU A 179 -0.02 19.00 -5.15
CA LEU A 179 0.41 18.32 -3.93
C LEU A 179 1.32 17.12 -4.24
N ALA A 180 0.97 16.31 -5.24
CA ALA A 180 1.73 15.15 -5.71
C ALA A 180 3.11 15.52 -6.28
N SER A 181 3.23 16.74 -6.82
CA SER A 181 4.49 17.28 -7.35
C SER A 181 5.43 17.76 -6.23
N SER A 182 4.96 17.89 -4.98
CA SER A 182 5.77 18.29 -3.84
C SER A 182 6.54 17.11 -3.24
N GLY A 183 7.87 17.13 -3.34
CA GLY A 183 8.73 16.08 -2.78
C GLY A 183 8.54 15.87 -1.28
N SER A 184 8.25 16.94 -0.52
CA SER A 184 7.97 16.88 0.92
C SER A 184 6.67 16.13 1.28
N LYS A 185 5.75 15.99 0.32
CA LYS A 185 4.43 15.38 0.50
C LYS A 185 4.32 14.01 -0.16
N LYS A 186 5.41 13.47 -0.71
CA LYS A 186 5.43 12.16 -1.39
C LYS A 186 4.80 11.04 -0.56
N LYS A 187 5.11 10.98 0.75
CA LYS A 187 4.62 9.91 1.63
C LYS A 187 3.10 9.95 1.81
N VAL A 188 2.52 11.12 2.07
CA VAL A 188 1.07 11.24 2.29
C VAL A 188 0.28 11.02 1.01
N VAL A 189 0.80 11.49 -0.14
CA VAL A 189 0.20 11.24 -1.46
C VAL A 189 0.24 9.75 -1.81
N LEU A 190 1.34 9.06 -1.49
CA LEU A 190 1.42 7.62 -1.68
C LEU A 190 0.37 6.89 -0.81
N SER A 191 0.29 7.21 0.49
CA SER A 191 -0.70 6.58 1.38
C SER A 191 -2.15 6.87 0.95
N PHE A 192 -2.44 8.06 0.42
CA PHE A 192 -3.74 8.36 -0.19
C PHE A 192 -4.05 7.42 -1.36
N CYS A 193 -3.11 7.26 -2.30
CA CYS A 193 -3.27 6.34 -3.43
C CYS A 193 -3.40 4.88 -2.97
N GLU A 194 -2.65 4.48 -1.94
CA GLU A 194 -2.75 3.14 -1.35
C GLU A 194 -4.15 2.88 -0.79
N PHE A 195 -4.72 3.83 -0.04
CA PHE A 195 -6.10 3.70 0.45
C PHE A 195 -7.10 3.54 -0.68
N LEU A 196 -7.02 4.38 -1.71
CA LEU A 196 -7.98 4.36 -2.81
C LEU A 196 -7.86 3.15 -3.74
N LEU A 197 -6.66 2.58 -3.91
CA LEU A 197 -6.40 1.56 -4.93
C LEU A 197 -6.18 0.15 -4.34
N ALA A 198 -5.52 0.06 -3.18
CA ALA A 198 -5.18 -1.20 -2.53
C ALA A 198 -5.97 -1.45 -1.24
N GLY A 199 -6.48 -0.39 -0.60
CA GLY A 199 -7.25 -0.44 0.65
C GLY A 199 -8.75 -0.73 0.49
N LEU A 200 -9.25 -0.80 -0.76
CA LEU A 200 -10.61 -1.24 -1.05
C LEU A 200 -10.70 -2.76 -0.85
N GLU A 201 -10.91 -3.18 0.39
CA GLU A 201 -11.24 -4.57 0.73
C GLU A 201 -12.60 -4.99 0.12
N SER A 202 -13.43 -4.01 -0.24
CA SER A 202 -14.69 -4.21 -0.93
C SER A 202 -14.46 -4.53 -2.41
N LYS A 203 -15.24 -5.49 -2.93
CA LYS A 203 -15.28 -5.82 -4.38
C LYS A 203 -16.04 -4.77 -5.19
N ASP A 204 -16.11 -3.51 -4.73
CA ASP A 204 -16.78 -2.44 -5.48
C ASP A 204 -15.91 -2.01 -6.66
N LEU A 205 -16.09 -2.72 -7.78
CA LEU A 205 -15.40 -2.45 -9.02
C LEU A 205 -15.68 -1.04 -9.55
N GLN A 206 -16.87 -0.49 -9.30
CA GLN A 206 -17.22 0.85 -9.79
C GLN A 206 -16.45 1.93 -9.04
N LEU A 207 -16.29 1.77 -7.73
CA LEU A 207 -15.47 2.67 -6.93
C LEU A 207 -13.98 2.55 -7.27
N ILE A 208 -13.47 1.32 -7.48
CA ILE A 208 -12.09 1.10 -7.97
C ILE A 208 -11.88 1.80 -9.31
N ASP A 209 -12.84 1.68 -10.23
CA ASP A 209 -12.78 2.31 -11.55
C ASP A 209 -12.75 3.84 -11.44
N LEU A 210 -13.61 4.42 -10.60
CA LEU A 210 -13.66 5.85 -10.33
C LEU A 210 -12.34 6.36 -9.73
N CYS A 211 -11.87 5.73 -8.66
CA CYS A 211 -10.65 6.10 -7.95
C CYS A 211 -9.41 5.98 -8.83
N SER A 212 -9.25 4.87 -9.56
CA SER A 212 -8.12 4.68 -10.47
C SER A 212 -8.13 5.69 -11.61
N SER A 213 -9.31 5.97 -12.18
CA SER A 213 -9.45 7.00 -13.22
C SER A 213 -9.11 8.39 -12.70
N PHE A 214 -9.53 8.73 -11.48
CA PHE A 214 -9.17 9.99 -10.82
C PHE A 214 -7.65 10.13 -10.67
N VAL A 215 -6.99 9.15 -10.03
CA VAL A 215 -5.54 9.20 -9.77
C VAL A 215 -4.76 9.29 -11.07
N PHE A 216 -5.12 8.47 -12.07
CA PHE A 216 -4.45 8.51 -13.37
C PHE A 216 -4.64 9.85 -14.08
N THR A 217 -5.88 10.33 -14.18
CA THR A 217 -6.20 11.57 -14.89
C THR A 217 -5.54 12.77 -14.23
N ALA A 218 -5.56 12.85 -12.90
CA ALA A 218 -4.90 13.91 -12.15
C ALA A 218 -3.38 13.96 -12.38
N LEU A 219 -2.75 12.80 -12.62
CA LEU A 219 -1.31 12.68 -12.85
C LEU A 219 -0.92 12.57 -14.34
N SER A 220 -1.89 12.66 -15.25
CA SER A 220 -1.71 12.35 -16.67
C SER A 220 -0.64 13.21 -17.35
N ASP A 221 -0.51 14.49 -16.97
CA ASP A 221 0.54 15.38 -17.47
C ASP A 221 1.95 14.85 -17.18
N LEU A 222 2.15 14.15 -16.05
CA LEU A 222 3.44 13.55 -15.71
C LEU A 222 3.79 12.36 -16.63
N PHE A 223 2.78 11.75 -17.24
CA PHE A 223 2.94 10.66 -18.21
C PHE A 223 3.19 11.17 -19.64
N ALA A 224 3.06 12.47 -19.92
CA ALA A 224 3.29 13.01 -21.26
C ALA A 224 4.74 12.77 -21.75
N VAL A 225 4.91 12.63 -23.07
CA VAL A 225 6.24 12.42 -23.71
C VAL A 225 7.25 13.46 -23.24
N ASN A 226 6.84 14.72 -23.29
CA ASN A 226 7.67 15.91 -23.07
C ASN A 226 7.67 16.37 -21.60
N SER A 227 7.14 15.57 -20.67
CA SER A 227 7.16 15.93 -19.26
C SER A 227 8.59 15.95 -18.72
N ASN A 228 8.95 17.05 -18.06
CA ASN A 228 10.24 17.20 -17.37
C ASN A 228 10.34 16.33 -16.11
N MET A 229 9.21 15.81 -15.62
CA MET A 229 9.13 14.94 -14.45
C MET A 229 8.32 13.69 -14.76
N ARG A 230 8.72 12.56 -14.19
CA ARG A 230 7.96 11.31 -14.28
C ARG A 230 7.10 11.11 -13.04
N PRO A 231 5.97 10.40 -13.16
CA PRO A 231 5.17 10.05 -12.00
C PRO A 231 5.97 9.19 -11.03
N SER A 232 5.61 9.28 -9.75
CA SER A 232 6.15 8.43 -8.69
C SER A 232 6.04 6.95 -9.09
N LYS A 233 7.13 6.20 -8.99
CA LYS A 233 7.17 4.78 -9.40
C LYS A 233 6.22 3.94 -8.55
N GLU A 234 6.11 4.27 -7.27
CA GLU A 234 5.23 3.62 -6.31
C GLU A 234 3.75 3.83 -6.68
N ILE A 235 3.36 5.06 -7.05
CA ILE A 235 1.99 5.35 -7.52
C ILE A 235 1.72 4.70 -8.87
N THR A 236 2.72 4.72 -9.77
CA THR A 236 2.62 4.06 -11.08
C THR A 236 2.43 2.55 -10.93
N LEU A 237 3.11 1.93 -9.96
CA LEU A 237 2.95 0.51 -9.64
C LEU A 237 1.57 0.22 -9.05
N LEU A 238 1.04 1.07 -8.19
CA LEU A 238 -0.33 0.92 -7.68
C LEU A 238 -1.36 0.95 -8.82
N LEU A 239 -1.24 1.90 -9.74
CA LEU A 239 -2.12 1.98 -10.90
C LEU A 239 -1.96 0.76 -11.82
N ALA A 240 -0.73 0.30 -12.08
CA ALA A 240 -0.52 -0.93 -12.86
C ALA A 240 -1.11 -2.18 -12.18
N SER A 241 -1.09 -2.24 -10.84
CA SER A 241 -1.54 -3.39 -10.06
C SER A 241 -3.04 -3.42 -9.83
N HIS A 242 -3.68 -2.25 -9.67
CA HIS A 242 -5.07 -2.12 -9.24
C HIS A 242 -5.96 -1.29 -10.17
N GLY A 243 -5.36 -0.53 -11.10
CA GLY A 243 -6.11 0.33 -12.02
C GLY A 243 -7.05 -0.45 -12.94
N ASN A 244 -8.11 0.22 -13.37
CA ASN A 244 -9.08 -0.35 -14.30
C ASN A 244 -8.53 -0.50 -15.72
N ASN A 245 -9.29 -1.16 -16.60
CA ASN A 245 -8.85 -1.44 -17.97
C ASN A 245 -8.51 -0.16 -18.78
N PHE A 246 -9.30 0.91 -18.60
CA PHE A 246 -9.05 2.19 -19.25
C PHE A 246 -7.70 2.77 -18.84
N VAL A 247 -7.44 2.84 -17.53
CA VAL A 247 -6.18 3.33 -16.96
C VAL A 247 -5.00 2.49 -17.44
N LEU A 248 -5.11 1.15 -17.42
CA LEU A 248 -4.04 0.27 -17.91
C LEU A 248 -3.70 0.52 -19.38
N GLN A 249 -4.72 0.74 -20.21
CA GLN A 249 -4.53 1.01 -21.63
C GLN A 249 -3.88 2.38 -21.87
N GLU A 250 -4.40 3.44 -21.25
CA GLU A 250 -3.86 4.79 -21.42
C GLU A 250 -2.45 4.92 -20.82
N MET A 251 -2.18 4.29 -19.67
CA MET A 251 -0.83 4.18 -19.13
C MET A 251 0.12 3.47 -20.10
N THR A 252 -0.31 2.38 -20.72
CA THR A 252 0.50 1.63 -21.68
C THR A 252 0.83 2.49 -22.90
N LYS A 253 -0.15 3.20 -23.46
CA LYS A 253 0.06 4.14 -24.59
C LYS A 253 1.01 5.27 -24.21
N ALA A 254 0.86 5.85 -23.03
CA ALA A 254 1.74 6.90 -22.55
C ALA A 254 3.18 6.39 -22.36
N MET A 255 3.39 5.25 -21.70
CA MET A 255 4.72 4.65 -21.55
C MET A 255 5.35 4.23 -22.88
N LEU A 256 4.53 3.76 -23.82
CA LEU A 256 4.95 3.47 -25.20
C LEU A 256 5.50 4.69 -25.93
N SER A 257 5.10 5.89 -25.53
CA SER A 257 5.57 7.14 -26.14
C SER A 257 6.90 7.62 -25.54
N TRP A 258 7.31 7.10 -24.37
CA TRP A 258 8.57 7.50 -23.74
C TRP A 258 9.78 6.96 -24.49
N SER A 259 10.73 7.83 -24.84
CA SER A 259 11.97 7.47 -25.54
C SER A 259 12.88 6.58 -24.70
N ASP A 260 12.86 6.75 -23.38
CA ASP A 260 13.74 6.10 -22.40
C ASP A 260 13.13 4.84 -21.75
N ILE A 261 11.98 4.36 -22.23
CA ILE A 261 11.26 3.22 -21.61
C ILE A 261 12.11 1.93 -21.57
N CYS A 262 12.95 1.70 -22.58
CA CYS A 262 13.84 0.54 -22.64
C CYS A 262 14.87 0.58 -21.51
N ASP A 263 15.47 1.73 -21.25
CA ASP A 263 16.46 1.91 -20.18
C ASP A 263 15.78 1.84 -18.81
N ARG A 264 14.59 2.44 -18.68
CA ARG A 264 13.76 2.32 -17.47
C ARG A 264 13.44 0.87 -17.16
N ALA A 265 13.08 0.06 -18.15
CA ALA A 265 12.77 -1.36 -17.97
C ALA A 265 13.94 -2.21 -17.44
N LYS A 266 15.18 -1.71 -17.45
CA LYS A 266 16.33 -2.36 -16.80
C LYS A 266 16.34 -2.16 -15.28
N THR A 267 15.62 -1.16 -14.77
CA THR A 267 15.42 -0.94 -13.33
C THR A 267 14.41 -1.91 -12.75
N GLU A 268 14.52 -2.20 -11.46
CA GLU A 268 13.63 -3.17 -10.79
C GLU A 268 12.17 -2.68 -10.77
N ASP A 269 11.96 -1.40 -10.44
CA ASP A 269 10.63 -0.82 -10.31
C ASP A 269 9.85 -0.85 -11.63
N TYR A 270 10.45 -0.37 -12.71
CA TYR A 270 9.77 -0.30 -14.01
C TYR A 270 9.61 -1.67 -14.66
N ALA A 271 10.54 -2.60 -14.45
CA ALA A 271 10.32 -3.98 -14.88
C ALA A 271 9.07 -4.57 -14.21
N LYS A 272 8.90 -4.33 -12.90
CA LYS A 272 7.73 -4.76 -12.15
C LYS A 272 6.45 -4.09 -12.65
N ILE A 273 6.46 -2.77 -12.85
CA ILE A 273 5.33 -2.01 -13.41
C ILE A 273 4.91 -2.58 -14.77
N LEU A 274 5.86 -2.75 -15.68
CA LEU A 274 5.61 -3.26 -17.03
C LEU A 274 5.08 -4.70 -17.00
N ALA A 275 5.55 -5.53 -16.07
CA ALA A 275 5.03 -6.88 -15.87
C ALA A 275 3.54 -6.85 -15.48
N PHE A 276 3.15 -6.00 -14.52
CA PHE A 276 1.76 -5.85 -14.12
C PHE A 276 0.87 -5.33 -15.26
N LEU A 277 1.35 -4.33 -16.01
CA LEU A 277 0.64 -3.84 -17.19
C LEU A 277 0.41 -4.98 -18.20
N LEU A 278 1.46 -5.69 -18.61
CA LEU A 278 1.35 -6.77 -19.61
C LEU A 278 0.44 -7.91 -19.14
N ALA A 279 0.53 -8.30 -17.87
CA ALA A 279 -0.32 -9.34 -17.30
C ALA A 279 -1.80 -8.95 -17.33
N ARG A 280 -2.14 -7.70 -17.01
CA ARG A 280 -3.53 -7.24 -16.84
C ARG A 280 -4.15 -6.58 -18.07
N LEU A 281 -3.36 -6.15 -19.06
CA LEU A 281 -3.87 -5.47 -20.24
C LEU A 281 -4.82 -6.35 -21.06
N HIS A 282 -6.03 -5.88 -21.32
CA HIS A 282 -7.03 -6.62 -22.10
C HIS A 282 -6.76 -6.55 -23.61
N ASP A 283 -6.33 -5.39 -24.12
CA ASP A 283 -5.97 -5.23 -25.53
C ASP A 283 -4.56 -5.78 -25.81
N ALA A 284 -4.50 -6.88 -26.55
CA ALA A 284 -3.24 -7.50 -26.93
C ALA A 284 -2.39 -6.63 -27.85
N ASN A 285 -2.96 -5.72 -28.65
CA ASN A 285 -2.22 -4.92 -29.62
C ASN A 285 -1.27 -3.93 -28.95
N ASP A 286 -1.76 -3.19 -27.96
CA ASP A 286 -0.93 -2.26 -27.18
C ASP A 286 0.16 -3.02 -26.41
N GLY A 287 -0.14 -4.22 -25.90
CA GLY A 287 0.85 -5.11 -25.27
C GLY A 287 1.93 -5.59 -26.25
N ILE A 288 1.55 -6.00 -27.47
CA ILE A 288 2.48 -6.40 -28.52
C ILE A 288 3.39 -5.23 -28.91
N ARG A 289 2.85 -4.02 -29.05
CA ARG A 289 3.64 -2.81 -29.34
C ARG A 289 4.66 -2.56 -28.24
N LEU A 290 4.25 -2.70 -26.98
CA LEU A 290 5.12 -2.52 -25.82
C LEU A 290 6.25 -3.55 -25.82
N ILE A 291 5.94 -4.83 -26.04
CA ILE A 291 6.95 -5.90 -26.13
C ILE A 291 7.97 -5.61 -27.23
N LYS A 292 7.50 -5.27 -28.44
CA LYS A 292 8.40 -4.93 -29.57
C LYS A 292 9.30 -3.73 -29.26
N LYS A 293 8.82 -2.79 -28.45
CA LYS A 293 9.63 -1.64 -28.01
C LYS A 293 10.67 -2.05 -26.96
N LEU A 294 10.31 -2.92 -26.02
CA LEU A 294 11.16 -3.37 -24.91
C LEU A 294 12.24 -4.38 -25.33
N PHE A 295 11.95 -5.22 -26.33
CA PHE A 295 12.80 -6.31 -26.78
C PHE A 295 13.09 -6.16 -28.27
N LYS A 296 14.20 -5.48 -28.58
CA LYS A 296 14.63 -5.23 -29.97
C LYS A 296 15.56 -6.32 -30.48
N THR A 297 16.29 -6.95 -29.57
CA THR A 297 17.31 -7.96 -29.86
C THR A 297 17.15 -9.16 -28.92
N GLN A 298 17.75 -10.31 -29.30
CA GLN A 298 17.80 -11.48 -28.43
C GLN A 298 18.53 -11.19 -27.11
N ASN A 299 19.55 -10.32 -27.15
CA ASN A 299 20.31 -9.91 -25.97
C ASN A 299 19.43 -9.22 -24.91
N ASP A 300 18.38 -8.51 -25.31
CA ASP A 300 17.47 -7.85 -24.37
C ASP A 300 16.69 -8.85 -23.49
N VAL A 301 16.43 -10.06 -24.01
CA VAL A 301 15.82 -11.17 -23.30
C VAL A 301 16.87 -11.86 -22.43
N ASP A 302 18.04 -12.14 -23.00
CA ASP A 302 19.13 -12.85 -22.31
C ASP A 302 19.67 -12.08 -21.10
N GLU A 303 19.82 -10.76 -21.22
CA GLU A 303 20.23 -9.89 -20.12
C GLU A 303 19.25 -10.00 -18.95
N LYS A 304 17.93 -9.96 -19.22
CA LYS A 304 16.90 -10.09 -18.17
C LYS A 304 16.81 -11.50 -17.61
N LEU A 305 17.06 -12.52 -18.42
CA LEU A 305 17.06 -13.92 -17.99
C LEU A 305 18.26 -14.25 -17.09
N ALA A 306 19.40 -13.60 -17.33
CA ALA A 306 20.63 -13.73 -16.55
C ALA A 306 20.65 -12.83 -15.31
N SER A 307 19.79 -11.81 -15.27
CA SER A 307 19.63 -10.92 -14.12
C SER A 307 19.22 -11.68 -12.85
N ARG A 308 19.77 -11.25 -11.71
CA ARG A 308 19.38 -11.76 -10.38
C ARG A 308 18.09 -11.11 -9.86
N LYS A 309 17.55 -10.10 -10.56
CA LYS A 309 16.37 -9.34 -10.13
C LYS A 309 15.09 -10.11 -10.44
N VAL A 310 14.27 -10.35 -9.42
CA VAL A 310 12.99 -11.07 -9.55
C VAL A 310 12.02 -10.36 -10.50
N SER A 311 12.01 -9.02 -10.52
CA SER A 311 11.15 -8.24 -11.42
C SER A 311 11.48 -8.42 -12.90
N HIS A 312 12.73 -8.73 -13.25
CA HIS A 312 13.11 -9.05 -14.63
C HIS A 312 12.53 -10.41 -15.06
N LEU A 313 12.58 -11.40 -14.16
CA LEU A 313 11.94 -12.69 -14.36
C LEU A 313 10.41 -12.55 -14.40
N GLN A 314 9.83 -11.68 -13.56
CA GLN A 314 8.39 -11.38 -13.57
C GLN A 314 7.96 -10.77 -14.91
N LEU A 315 8.73 -9.83 -15.47
CA LEU A 315 8.44 -9.23 -16.77
C LEU A 315 8.43 -10.27 -17.89
N LEU A 316 9.44 -11.15 -17.92
CA LEU A 316 9.50 -12.25 -18.90
C LEU A 316 8.37 -13.26 -18.68
N ALA A 317 8.02 -13.56 -17.43
CA ALA A 317 6.89 -14.43 -17.11
C ALA A 317 5.55 -13.83 -17.58
N ALA A 318 5.33 -12.54 -17.38
CA ALA A 318 4.12 -11.85 -17.86
C ALA A 318 3.99 -11.87 -19.39
N VAL A 319 5.11 -11.81 -20.12
CA VAL A 319 5.13 -12.03 -21.58
C VAL A 319 4.76 -13.48 -21.92
N ALA A 320 5.30 -14.45 -21.19
CA ALA A 320 5.08 -15.87 -21.40
C ALA A 320 3.63 -16.33 -21.13
N GLU A 321 2.91 -15.64 -20.24
CA GLU A 321 1.53 -15.97 -19.84
C GLU A 321 0.49 -15.70 -20.94
N LYS A 322 0.82 -14.90 -21.95
CA LYS A 322 -0.09 -14.58 -23.06
C LYS A 322 0.45 -15.12 -24.39
N PRO A 323 -0.21 -16.10 -25.03
CA PRO A 323 0.29 -16.71 -26.27
C PRO A 323 0.57 -15.71 -27.39
N VAL A 324 -0.29 -14.70 -27.56
CA VAL A 324 -0.14 -13.63 -28.54
C VAL A 324 1.15 -12.81 -28.36
N TYR A 325 1.65 -12.69 -27.13
CA TYR A 325 2.88 -11.99 -26.81
C TYR A 325 4.10 -12.84 -27.14
N VAL A 326 4.03 -14.14 -26.82
CA VAL A 326 5.05 -15.13 -27.18
C VAL A 326 5.19 -15.21 -28.70
N GLU A 327 4.09 -15.33 -29.43
CA GLU A 327 4.09 -15.38 -30.90
C GLU A 327 4.72 -14.11 -31.51
N ALA A 328 4.34 -12.93 -31.02
CA ALA A 328 4.88 -11.67 -31.50
C ALA A 328 6.40 -11.56 -31.27
N LEU A 329 6.90 -12.01 -30.12
CA LEU A 329 8.33 -12.00 -29.80
C LEU A 329 9.10 -13.06 -30.60
N THR A 330 8.55 -14.26 -30.74
CA THR A 330 9.12 -15.34 -31.55
C THR A 330 9.21 -14.96 -33.02
N LYS A 331 8.18 -14.30 -33.57
CA LYS A 331 8.20 -13.77 -34.93
C LYS A 331 9.28 -12.70 -35.14
N ALA A 332 9.55 -11.89 -34.12
CA ALA A 332 10.54 -10.81 -34.20
C ALA A 332 11.98 -11.29 -33.96
N LEU A 333 12.19 -12.24 -33.04
CA LEU A 333 13.50 -12.60 -32.51
C LEU A 333 13.86 -14.09 -32.66
N GLY A 334 12.98 -14.92 -33.22
CA GLY A 334 13.18 -16.34 -33.50
C GLY A 334 12.63 -17.32 -32.45
N ASN A 335 12.46 -18.58 -32.84
CA ASN A 335 11.85 -19.66 -32.04
C ASN A 335 12.58 -20.01 -30.73
N SER A 336 13.84 -19.59 -30.57
CA SER A 336 14.58 -19.82 -29.34
C SER A 336 14.00 -19.06 -28.14
N GLN A 337 13.22 -18.00 -28.37
CA GLN A 337 12.65 -17.16 -27.31
C GLN A 337 11.58 -17.86 -26.50
N GLU A 338 10.74 -18.68 -27.13
CA GLU A 338 9.67 -19.40 -26.44
C GLU A 338 10.22 -20.30 -25.31
N LYS A 339 11.31 -21.04 -25.58
CA LYS A 339 11.98 -21.87 -24.57
C LYS A 339 12.56 -21.02 -23.43
N LYS A 340 13.13 -19.85 -23.75
CA LYS A 340 13.69 -18.93 -22.75
C LYS A 340 12.58 -18.36 -21.85
N LEU A 341 11.44 -17.98 -22.42
CA LEU A 341 10.27 -17.49 -21.69
C LEU A 341 9.69 -18.55 -20.74
N ILE A 342 9.55 -19.80 -21.20
CA ILE A 342 9.14 -20.93 -20.34
C ILE A 342 10.11 -21.10 -19.17
N GLY A 343 11.43 -21.04 -19.44
CA GLY A 343 12.45 -21.08 -18.41
C GLY A 343 12.34 -19.92 -17.41
N ALA A 344 12.00 -18.71 -17.89
CA ALA A 344 11.78 -17.54 -17.04
C ALA A 344 10.61 -17.74 -16.08
N VAL A 345 9.48 -18.30 -16.55
CA VAL A 345 8.31 -18.62 -15.72
C VAL A 345 8.70 -19.57 -14.58
N ALA A 346 9.42 -20.65 -14.89
CA ALA A 346 9.86 -21.61 -13.88
C ALA A 346 10.79 -20.96 -12.84
N ARG A 347 11.76 -20.15 -13.29
CA ARG A 347 12.67 -19.42 -12.39
C ARG A 347 11.93 -18.41 -11.53
N TYR A 348 10.99 -17.66 -12.10
CA TYR A 348 10.15 -16.70 -11.38
C TYR A 348 9.35 -17.40 -10.28
N ARG A 349 8.62 -18.47 -10.62
CA ARG A 349 7.83 -19.25 -9.65
C ARG A 349 8.68 -19.81 -8.51
N ASN A 350 9.88 -20.28 -8.80
CA ASN A 350 10.81 -20.77 -7.77
C ASN A 350 11.33 -19.63 -6.88
N ALA A 351 11.64 -18.47 -7.47
CA ALA A 351 12.13 -17.31 -6.73
C ALA A 351 11.06 -16.66 -5.84
N THR A 352 9.78 -16.68 -6.26
CA THR A 352 8.66 -16.11 -5.50
C THR A 352 7.92 -17.13 -4.64
N LYS A 353 8.43 -18.35 -4.54
CA LYS A 353 7.79 -19.41 -3.76
C LYS A 353 7.77 -19.04 -2.27
N PRO A 354 6.61 -19.09 -1.59
CA PRO A 354 6.54 -18.89 -0.15
C PRO A 354 7.49 -19.83 0.59
N ARG A 355 8.26 -19.31 1.56
CA ARG A 355 9.24 -20.09 2.33
C ARG A 355 8.63 -21.34 2.95
N ALA A 356 7.42 -21.25 3.49
CA ALA A 356 6.71 -22.39 4.06
C ALA A 356 6.50 -23.53 3.05
N LEU A 357 6.14 -23.20 1.80
CA LEU A 357 5.97 -24.19 0.73
C LEU A 357 7.31 -24.76 0.27
N ALA A 358 8.35 -23.92 0.16
CA ALA A 358 9.70 -24.38 -0.16
C ALA A 358 10.24 -25.34 0.92
N THR A 359 10.06 -25.00 2.20
CA THR A 359 10.45 -25.85 3.34
C THR A 359 9.66 -27.17 3.33
N LYS A 360 8.35 -27.14 3.08
CA LYS A 360 7.53 -28.35 2.98
C LYS A 360 8.06 -29.32 1.92
N GLU A 361 8.39 -28.83 0.74
CA GLU A 361 8.94 -29.68 -0.33
C GLU A 361 10.30 -30.26 0.00
N VAL A 362 11.20 -29.47 0.60
CA VAL A 362 12.51 -29.99 1.06
C VAL A 362 12.32 -31.09 2.11
N LEU A 363 11.37 -30.92 3.03
CA LEU A 363 11.04 -31.95 4.03
C LEU A 363 10.45 -33.20 3.37
N LEU A 364 9.53 -33.05 2.41
CA LEU A 364 8.96 -34.16 1.66
C LEU A 364 10.03 -34.92 0.87
N GLN A 365 10.93 -34.22 0.18
CA GLN A 365 12.07 -34.84 -0.53
C GLN A 365 13.01 -35.58 0.43
N ARG A 366 13.26 -35.04 1.63
CA ARG A 366 14.05 -35.74 2.66
C ARG A 366 13.33 -36.98 3.19
N LEU A 367 12.02 -36.90 3.41
CA LEU A 367 11.21 -38.04 3.84
C LEU A 367 11.14 -39.13 2.77
N GLU A 368 11.01 -38.76 1.50
CA GLU A 368 11.08 -39.69 0.38
C GLU A 368 12.45 -40.38 0.30
N LYS A 369 13.54 -39.62 0.43
CA LYS A 369 14.90 -40.19 0.49
C LYS A 369 15.08 -41.18 1.65
N ILE A 370 14.58 -40.84 2.84
CA ILE A 370 14.62 -41.75 4.00
C ILE A 370 13.82 -43.03 3.71
N ARG A 371 12.66 -42.93 3.05
CA ARG A 371 11.84 -44.10 2.68
C ARG A 371 12.47 -44.96 1.60
N THR A 372 13.18 -44.35 0.64
CA THR A 372 13.92 -45.11 -0.38
C THR A 372 15.18 -45.76 0.19
N ASP A 373 15.88 -45.10 1.11
CA ASP A 373 17.09 -45.64 1.76
C ASP A 373 16.73 -46.72 2.79
N SER A 374 15.58 -46.62 3.48
CA SER A 374 15.09 -47.70 4.35
C SER A 374 14.54 -48.91 3.57
N GLY A 375 14.28 -48.77 2.27
CA GLY A 375 13.89 -49.87 1.39
C GLY A 375 15.05 -50.74 0.90
N ILE A 376 16.29 -50.28 1.05
CA ILE A 376 17.50 -50.99 0.56
C ILE A 376 18.09 -51.93 1.64
N ASN A 377 17.77 -51.74 2.92
CA ASN A 377 18.30 -52.57 4.03
C ASN A 377 17.49 -53.86 4.34
N ASN A 378 16.47 -54.21 3.55
CA ASN A 378 15.67 -55.43 3.76
C ASN A 378 15.98 -56.58 2.77
N LYS A 379 17.12 -56.56 2.06
CA LYS A 379 17.55 -57.65 1.15
C LYS A 379 18.91 -58.27 1.49
N THR A 380 19.24 -58.37 2.78
CA THR A 380 20.35 -59.22 3.27
C THR A 380 19.95 -60.04 4.50
N SER A 381 18.76 -60.64 4.49
CA SER A 381 18.46 -61.78 5.35
C SER A 381 17.99 -62.96 4.49
N ASN A 382 18.93 -63.81 4.07
CA ASN A 382 18.76 -65.26 3.90
C ASN A 382 19.92 -65.83 3.07
N THR A 383 21.04 -66.13 3.72
CA THR A 383 21.80 -67.38 3.54
C THR A 383 23.04 -67.36 4.43
N LEU A 384 22.92 -67.86 5.65
CA LEU A 384 24.04 -68.47 6.37
C LEU A 384 23.71 -69.96 6.47
N LYS A 385 24.06 -70.71 5.42
CA LYS A 385 24.13 -72.17 5.47
C LYS A 385 25.45 -72.55 6.15
N ARG A 386 25.30 -73.36 7.21
CA ARG A 386 26.34 -74.17 7.85
C ARG A 386 27.25 -74.86 6.83
N GLY A 387 28.55 -74.80 7.10
CA GLY A 387 29.53 -75.81 6.71
C GLY A 387 30.40 -76.09 7.92
N ARG A 388 30.25 -77.28 8.50
CA ARG A 388 31.20 -77.92 9.44
C ARG A 388 32.04 -78.88 8.61
N GLU A 389 33.27 -79.04 9.09
CA GLU A 389 34.38 -79.90 8.62
C GLU A 389 35.23 -79.35 7.48
#